data_AF-A0A1L8Z8Y2-F1
#
_entry.id   AF-A0A1L8Z8Y2-F1
#
_cell.length_a   1.000
_cell.length_b   1.000
_cell.length_c   1.000
_cell.angle_alpha   90.00
_cell.angle_beta   90.00
_cell.angle_gamma   90.00
#
_symmetry.space_group_name_H-M   'P 1'
#
loop_
_entity.id
_entity.type
_entity.pdbx_description
1 polymer ?
#
loop_
_entity_poly.entity_id
_entity_poly.type
_entity_poly.pdbx_seq_one_letter_code
_entity_poly.pdbx_strand_id
1 'polypeptide(L)'
;MTKDYKIYRMNQRLYGHALAQEDVKNWIYSNIFIIKIGTVKDFKQQTQEAIVTIPEFEDLEIHTKNISNISLELSKGDCVLLLQSSVNIFDKNNDIHFDKHHFYILGAISPKTLNLISDTVKIKANNKIEIANEITSLKSILKSIVSAIEGIKVVTTKE
;
A
#
# COMPACT_ATOMS: atom_id res chain seq x y z
N MET A 1 3.72 -19.28 -29.01
CA MET A 1 2.47 -19.67 -28.32
C MET A 1 2.46 -19.04 -26.95
N THR A 2 1.52 -18.13 -26.71
CA THR A 2 1.33 -17.41 -25.44
C THR A 2 0.83 -18.36 -24.34
N LYS A 3 1.16 -18.04 -23.08
CA LYS A 3 0.80 -18.80 -21.87
C LYS A 3 -0.72 -19.03 -21.80
N ASP A 4 -1.49 -18.04 -22.22
CA ASP A 4 -2.96 -18.06 -22.26
C ASP A 4 -3.52 -19.10 -23.22
N TYR A 5 -2.88 -19.31 -24.38
CA TYR A 5 -3.29 -20.34 -25.33
C TYR A 5 -3.08 -21.76 -24.77
N LYS A 6 -2.03 -21.96 -23.97
CA LYS A 6 -1.79 -23.25 -23.30
C LYS A 6 -2.86 -23.51 -22.23
N ILE A 7 -3.20 -22.51 -21.43
CA ILE A 7 -4.26 -22.61 -20.40
C ILE A 7 -5.61 -22.91 -21.06
N TYR A 8 -5.95 -22.20 -22.13
CA TYR A 8 -7.17 -22.44 -22.90
C TYR A 8 -7.24 -23.88 -23.46
N ARG A 9 -6.15 -24.38 -24.06
CA ARG A 9 -6.08 -25.76 -24.58
C ARG A 9 -6.11 -26.82 -23.48
N MET A 10 -5.58 -26.53 -22.31
CA MET A 10 -5.68 -27.42 -21.13
C MET A 10 -7.13 -27.52 -20.66
N ASN A 11 -7.84 -26.39 -20.51
CA ASN A 11 -9.25 -26.40 -20.13
C ASN A 11 -10.15 -27.16 -21.13
N GLN A 12 -9.89 -26.99 -22.44
CA GLN A 12 -10.58 -27.75 -23.49
C GLN A 12 -10.37 -29.27 -23.39
N ARG A 13 -9.17 -29.72 -23.00
CA ARG A 13 -8.87 -31.16 -22.82
C ARG A 13 -9.49 -31.76 -21.55
N LEU A 14 -9.79 -30.93 -20.57
CA LEU A 14 -10.41 -31.34 -19.30
C LEU A 14 -11.93 -31.27 -19.35
N TYR A 15 -12.51 -30.85 -20.47
CA TYR A 15 -13.96 -30.77 -20.67
C TYR A 15 -14.61 -32.15 -20.52
N GLY A 16 -15.47 -32.32 -19.51
CA GLY A 16 -16.11 -33.60 -19.17
C GLY A 16 -15.46 -34.37 -18.00
N HIS A 17 -14.31 -33.91 -17.49
CA HIS A 17 -13.65 -34.49 -16.31
C HIS A 17 -13.81 -33.56 -15.10
N ALA A 18 -14.98 -33.62 -14.44
CA ALA A 18 -15.35 -32.69 -13.35
C ALA A 18 -14.30 -32.59 -12.23
N LEU A 19 -13.73 -33.72 -11.79
CA LEU A 19 -12.70 -33.74 -10.75
C LEU A 19 -11.42 -33.00 -11.18
N ALA A 20 -10.95 -33.24 -12.41
CA ALA A 20 -9.74 -32.61 -12.90
C ALA A 20 -9.94 -31.10 -13.19
N GLN A 21 -11.16 -30.67 -13.51
CA GLN A 21 -11.51 -29.25 -13.60
C GLN A 21 -11.52 -28.58 -12.23
N GLU A 22 -12.03 -29.26 -11.21
CA GLU A 22 -12.06 -28.78 -9.84
C GLU A 22 -10.64 -28.62 -9.26
N ASP A 23 -9.77 -29.60 -9.49
CA ASP A 23 -8.37 -29.55 -9.07
C ASP A 23 -7.62 -28.38 -9.72
N VAL A 24 -7.83 -28.15 -11.02
CA VAL A 24 -7.22 -27.01 -11.73
C VAL A 24 -7.78 -25.68 -11.21
N LYS A 25 -9.09 -25.58 -10.96
CA LYS A 25 -9.71 -24.38 -10.39
C LYS A 25 -9.12 -24.05 -9.01
N ASN A 26 -9.03 -25.04 -8.13
CA ASN A 26 -8.48 -24.87 -6.78
C ASN A 26 -7.00 -24.50 -6.81
N TRP A 27 -6.23 -25.10 -7.74
CA TRP A 27 -4.84 -24.71 -7.97
C TRP A 27 -4.74 -23.26 -8.44
N ILE A 28 -5.55 -22.83 -9.41
CA ILE A 28 -5.56 -21.45 -9.90
C ILE A 28 -5.89 -20.48 -8.77
N TYR A 29 -6.95 -20.74 -8.00
CA TYR A 29 -7.40 -19.86 -6.93
C TYR A 29 -6.33 -19.69 -5.84
N SER A 30 -5.65 -20.78 -5.48
CA SER A 30 -4.56 -20.76 -4.50
C SER A 30 -3.31 -20.00 -4.96
N ASN A 31 -3.20 -19.65 -6.25
CA ASN A 31 -2.00 -19.08 -6.85
C ASN A 31 -2.22 -17.70 -7.50
N ILE A 32 -3.43 -17.16 -7.45
CA ILE A 32 -3.76 -15.86 -8.05
C ILE A 32 -4.05 -14.83 -6.98
N PHE A 33 -3.56 -13.62 -7.23
CA PHE A 33 -3.99 -12.41 -6.56
C PHE A 33 -4.71 -11.49 -7.54
N ILE A 34 -5.76 -10.84 -7.07
CA ILE A 34 -6.51 -9.83 -7.82
C ILE A 34 -6.12 -8.46 -7.30
N ILE A 35 -5.85 -7.53 -8.21
CA ILE A 35 -5.53 -6.14 -7.88
C ILE A 35 -6.64 -5.22 -8.38
N LYS A 36 -7.07 -4.29 -7.53
CA LYS A 36 -8.09 -3.28 -7.83
C LYS A 36 -7.64 -1.91 -7.33
N ILE A 37 -8.29 -0.85 -7.81
CA ILE A 37 -8.12 0.50 -7.28
C ILE A 37 -9.36 0.83 -6.45
N GLY A 38 -9.16 1.25 -5.21
CA GLY A 38 -10.22 1.72 -4.33
C GLY A 38 -10.05 3.18 -3.97
N THR A 39 -11.15 3.79 -3.53
CA THR A 39 -11.18 5.16 -3.00
C THR A 39 -11.42 5.11 -1.49
N VAL A 40 -10.58 5.82 -0.73
CA VAL A 40 -10.67 5.88 0.73
C VAL A 40 -11.90 6.69 1.15
N LYS A 41 -12.73 6.10 2.00
CA LYS A 41 -13.86 6.76 2.66
C LYS A 41 -13.50 7.24 4.06
N ASP A 42 -12.79 6.40 4.82
CA ASP A 42 -12.28 6.69 6.15
C ASP A 42 -10.94 5.97 6.40
N PHE A 43 -10.07 6.53 7.24
CA PHE A 43 -8.75 5.97 7.54
C PHE A 43 -8.30 6.29 8.97
N LYS A 44 -7.90 5.23 9.69
CA LYS A 44 -7.35 5.32 11.04
C LYS A 44 -5.83 5.20 11.00
N GLN A 45 -5.13 6.32 11.14
CA GLN A 45 -3.68 6.36 11.01
C GLN A 45 -2.95 5.46 12.02
N GLN A 46 -3.42 5.37 13.26
CA GLN A 46 -2.75 4.59 14.30
C GLN A 46 -2.81 3.08 14.05
N THR A 47 -3.98 2.59 13.60
CA THR A 47 -4.17 1.16 13.35
C THR A 47 -3.89 0.78 11.90
N GLN A 48 -3.78 1.76 10.99
CA GLN A 48 -3.68 1.57 9.54
C GLN A 48 -4.89 0.85 8.92
N GLU A 49 -6.04 0.92 9.58
CA GLU A 49 -7.33 0.41 9.09
C GLU A 49 -8.03 1.48 8.24
N ALA A 50 -8.75 1.05 7.22
CA ALA A 50 -9.48 1.93 6.31
C ALA A 50 -10.85 1.36 5.96
N ILE A 51 -11.75 2.25 5.58
CA ILE A 51 -12.95 1.92 4.81
C ILE A 51 -12.71 2.42 3.40
N VAL A 52 -12.82 1.53 2.42
CA VAL A 52 -12.64 1.86 1.00
C VAL A 52 -13.87 1.47 0.21
N THR A 53 -14.05 2.11 -0.93
CA THR A 53 -15.08 1.77 -1.92
C THR A 53 -14.40 1.45 -3.25
N ILE A 54 -14.95 0.49 -3.98
CA ILE A 54 -14.51 0.12 -5.33
C ILE A 54 -15.64 0.51 -6.29
N PRO A 55 -15.38 1.29 -7.35
CA PRO A 55 -16.42 1.77 -8.25
C PRO A 55 -17.31 0.66 -8.83
N GLU A 56 -16.74 -0.52 -9.11
CA GLU A 56 -17.49 -1.66 -9.67
C GLU A 56 -18.44 -2.34 -8.67
N PHE A 57 -18.40 -2.00 -7.37
CA PHE A 57 -19.16 -2.68 -6.32
C PHE A 57 -20.27 -1.83 -5.69
N GLU A 58 -20.77 -0.81 -6.40
CA GLU A 58 -21.98 -0.05 -6.04
C GLU A 58 -22.00 0.39 -4.56
N ASP A 59 -21.09 1.28 -4.20
CA ASP A 59 -20.95 1.87 -2.86
C ASP A 59 -20.66 0.89 -1.70
N LEU A 60 -20.34 -0.37 -2.01
CA LEU A 60 -19.95 -1.33 -0.99
C LEU A 60 -18.77 -0.81 -0.15
N GLU A 61 -18.98 -0.73 1.17
CA GLU A 61 -17.94 -0.39 2.13
C GLU A 61 -17.10 -1.62 2.45
N ILE A 62 -15.82 -1.53 2.12
CA ILE A 62 -14.84 -2.59 2.36
C ILE A 62 -13.97 -2.16 3.53
N HIS A 63 -14.09 -2.87 4.64
CA HIS A 63 -13.20 -2.72 5.78
C HIS A 63 -11.90 -3.43 5.49
N THR A 64 -10.81 -2.67 5.47
CA THR A 64 -9.51 -3.15 5.04
C THR A 64 -8.39 -2.57 5.91
N LYS A 65 -7.17 -3.02 5.66
CA LYS A 65 -5.97 -2.60 6.39
C LYS A 65 -4.78 -2.51 5.44
N ASN A 66 -3.89 -1.56 5.71
CA ASN A 66 -2.57 -1.53 5.09
C ASN A 66 -1.74 -2.74 5.52
N ILE A 67 -1.17 -3.41 4.53
CA ILE A 67 -0.28 -4.57 4.73
C ILE A 67 1.12 -4.32 4.20
N SER A 68 1.39 -3.12 3.71
CA SER A 68 2.72 -2.72 3.29
C SER A 68 3.61 -2.45 4.50
N ASN A 69 4.92 -2.48 4.27
CA ASN A 69 5.91 -2.18 5.30
C ASN A 69 6.07 -0.68 5.57
N ILE A 70 5.23 0.17 4.97
CA ILE A 70 5.30 1.62 5.09
C ILE A 70 3.95 2.12 5.60
N SER A 71 3.97 2.91 6.66
CA SER A 71 2.75 3.54 7.15
C SER A 71 2.23 4.56 6.15
N LEU A 72 0.95 4.50 5.86
CA LEU A 72 0.28 5.43 4.96
C LEU A 72 -0.35 6.57 5.74
N GLU A 73 -0.41 7.74 5.11
CA GLU A 73 -1.19 8.88 5.53
C GLU A 73 -2.25 9.14 4.46
N LEU A 74 -3.45 8.59 4.67
CA LEU A 74 -4.55 8.66 3.71
C LEU A 74 -5.64 9.60 4.22
N SER A 75 -6.20 10.37 3.31
CA SER A 75 -7.39 11.18 3.51
C SER A 75 -8.55 10.62 2.70
N LYS A 76 -9.78 11.02 3.06
CA LYS A 76 -10.97 10.73 2.25
C LYS A 76 -10.77 11.20 0.81
N GLY A 77 -11.08 10.33 -0.14
CA GLY A 77 -10.93 10.58 -1.58
C GLY A 77 -9.57 10.19 -2.16
N ASP A 78 -8.57 9.85 -1.33
CA ASP A 78 -7.31 9.34 -1.85
C ASP A 78 -7.51 7.93 -2.46
N CYS A 79 -6.78 7.64 -3.53
CA CYS A 79 -6.84 6.36 -4.22
C CYS A 79 -5.78 5.39 -3.67
N VAL A 80 -6.16 4.13 -3.53
CA VAL A 80 -5.29 3.06 -3.02
C VAL A 80 -5.30 1.84 -3.93
N LEU A 81 -4.17 1.13 -3.96
CA LEU A 81 -4.05 -0.17 -4.58
C LEU A 81 -4.52 -1.24 -3.61
N LEU A 82 -5.53 -2.01 -4.01
CA LEU A 82 -6.13 -3.08 -3.24
C LEU A 82 -5.71 -4.43 -3.77
N LEU A 83 -5.45 -5.37 -2.86
CA LEU A 83 -5.11 -6.75 -3.12
C LEU A 83 -6.18 -7.67 -2.54
N GLN A 84 -6.60 -8.65 -3.32
CA GLN A 84 -7.46 -9.74 -2.89
C GLN A 84 -6.80 -11.08 -3.23
N SER A 85 -7.02 -12.06 -2.35
CA SER A 85 -6.60 -13.45 -2.51
C SER A 85 -7.79 -14.37 -2.24
N SER A 86 -7.69 -15.64 -2.64
CA SER A 86 -8.65 -16.66 -2.20
C SER A 86 -8.44 -17.01 -0.73
N VAL A 87 -7.25 -16.81 -0.17
CA VAL A 87 -6.95 -17.16 1.22
C VAL A 87 -6.66 -15.91 2.04
N ASN A 88 -7.02 -15.93 3.33
CA ASN A 88 -6.62 -14.88 4.24
C ASN A 88 -5.09 -14.89 4.40
N ILE A 89 -4.45 -13.74 4.18
CA ILE A 89 -2.98 -13.65 4.21
C ILE A 89 -2.39 -13.77 5.63
N PHE A 90 -3.23 -13.59 6.66
CA PHE A 90 -2.86 -13.72 8.07
C PHE A 90 -3.23 -15.09 8.65
N ASP A 91 -4.12 -15.83 7.99
CA ASP A 91 -4.47 -17.21 8.35
C ASP A 91 -4.71 -18.05 7.09
N LYS A 92 -3.70 -18.85 6.73
CA LYS A 92 -3.72 -19.68 5.52
C LYS A 92 -4.78 -20.79 5.53
N ASN A 93 -5.38 -21.10 6.68
CA ASN A 93 -6.43 -22.10 6.78
C ASN A 93 -7.83 -21.52 6.53
N ASN A 94 -7.92 -20.19 6.42
CA ASN A 94 -9.16 -19.47 6.16
C ASN A 94 -9.28 -19.13 4.67
N ASP A 95 -10.06 -19.91 3.94
CA ASP A 95 -10.42 -19.63 2.55
C ASP A 95 -11.57 -18.61 2.51
N ILE A 96 -11.27 -17.46 1.93
CA ILE A 96 -12.19 -16.33 1.76
C ILE A 96 -12.77 -16.29 0.33
N HIS A 97 -12.44 -17.25 -0.53
CA HIS A 97 -13.05 -17.46 -1.86
C HIS A 97 -13.19 -16.21 -2.74
N PHE A 98 -12.21 -15.29 -2.69
CA PHE A 98 -12.28 -13.99 -3.39
C PHE A 98 -13.56 -13.19 -3.05
N ASP A 99 -14.00 -13.23 -1.79
CA ASP A 99 -15.11 -12.44 -1.30
C ASP A 99 -14.85 -10.93 -1.52
N LYS A 100 -15.80 -10.27 -2.18
CA LYS A 100 -15.77 -8.83 -2.49
C LYS A 100 -15.63 -7.91 -1.28
N HIS A 101 -15.84 -8.41 -0.05
CA HIS A 101 -15.62 -7.66 1.18
C HIS A 101 -14.19 -7.78 1.73
N HIS A 102 -13.36 -8.65 1.14
CA HIS A 102 -12.04 -8.97 1.65
C HIS A 102 -10.95 -8.47 0.71
N PHE A 103 -10.43 -7.27 1.01
CA PHE A 103 -9.27 -6.69 0.35
C PHE A 103 -8.26 -6.20 1.38
N TYR A 104 -7.01 -6.01 0.94
CA TYR A 104 -5.91 -5.41 1.70
C TYR A 104 -5.33 -4.23 0.93
N ILE A 105 -4.92 -3.16 1.62
CA ILE A 105 -4.24 -2.03 0.99
C ILE A 105 -2.76 -2.39 0.83
N LEU A 106 -2.29 -2.40 -0.42
CA LEU A 106 -0.86 -2.57 -0.76
C LEU A 106 -0.10 -1.25 -0.79
N GLY A 107 -0.78 -0.14 -1.05
CA GLY A 107 -0.15 1.16 -1.13
C GLY A 107 -1.09 2.26 -1.61
N ALA A 108 -0.66 3.50 -1.41
CA ALA A 108 -1.33 4.68 -1.94
C ALA A 108 -0.94 4.92 -3.41
N ILE A 109 -1.89 5.39 -4.22
CA ILE A 109 -1.61 5.89 -5.56
C ILE A 109 -1.29 7.38 -5.44
N SER A 110 -0.13 7.78 -5.94
CA SER A 110 0.36 9.17 -5.86
C SER A 110 0.37 9.70 -4.41
N PRO A 111 1.11 9.05 -3.48
CA PRO A 111 1.16 9.47 -2.10
C PRO A 111 1.67 10.91 -2.00
N LYS A 112 0.96 11.74 -1.21
CA LYS A 112 1.40 13.10 -0.88
C LYS A 112 2.59 13.10 0.07
N THR A 113 2.66 12.09 0.94
CA THR A 113 3.66 11.97 2.00
C THR A 113 4.09 10.52 2.16
N LEU A 114 5.39 10.32 2.43
CA LEU A 114 5.98 9.02 2.73
C LEU A 114 6.71 9.11 4.06
N ASN A 115 6.24 8.36 5.07
CA ASN A 115 6.90 8.30 6.36
C ASN A 115 7.67 7.00 6.53
N LEU A 116 8.96 7.10 6.82
CA LEU A 116 9.84 5.99 7.14
C LEU A 116 10.20 6.07 8.62
N ILE A 117 9.62 5.19 9.44
CA ILE A 117 9.89 5.11 10.88
C ILE A 117 10.70 3.84 11.12
N SER A 118 11.98 3.99 11.47
CA SER A 118 12.90 2.89 11.74
C SER A 118 14.05 3.37 12.62
N ASP A 119 14.56 2.51 13.51
CA ASP A 119 15.75 2.79 14.32
C ASP A 119 16.98 3.08 13.46
N THR A 120 17.03 2.53 12.24
CA THR A 120 18.12 2.77 11.29
C THR A 120 17.61 2.73 9.86
N VAL A 121 18.01 3.72 9.06
CA VAL A 121 17.79 3.76 7.61
C VAL A 121 19.14 3.68 6.90
N LYS A 122 19.38 2.59 6.17
CA LYS A 122 20.58 2.42 5.32
C LYS A 122 20.17 2.53 3.85
N ILE A 123 20.74 3.51 3.14
CA ILE A 123 20.48 3.69 1.71
C ILE A 123 21.73 3.24 0.94
N LYS A 124 21.60 2.18 0.15
CA LYS A 124 22.63 1.72 -0.79
C LYS A 124 22.16 2.02 -2.20
N ALA A 125 22.87 2.90 -2.89
CA ALA A 125 22.58 3.23 -4.28
C ALA A 125 23.82 2.97 -5.14
N ASN A 126 23.61 2.39 -6.32
CA ASN A 126 24.65 2.24 -7.34
C ASN A 126 24.82 3.50 -8.20
N ASN A 127 23.96 4.51 -7.98
CA ASN A 127 23.89 5.77 -8.71
C ASN A 127 23.79 6.94 -7.73
N LYS A 128 23.92 8.17 -8.25
CA LYS A 128 23.76 9.40 -7.47
C LYS A 128 22.37 9.45 -6.82
N ILE A 129 22.34 9.75 -5.52
CA ILE A 129 21.13 10.09 -4.79
C ILE A 129 20.98 11.61 -4.85
N GLU A 130 19.80 12.09 -5.29
CA GLU A 130 19.45 13.50 -5.30
C GLU A 130 18.29 13.74 -4.34
N ILE A 131 18.48 14.68 -3.41
CA ILE A 131 17.46 15.11 -2.46
C ILE A 131 17.25 16.60 -2.72
N ALA A 132 16.09 16.94 -3.25
CA ALA A 132 15.69 18.31 -3.52
C ALA A 132 14.51 18.68 -2.62
N ASN A 133 14.51 19.91 -2.10
CA ASN A 133 13.36 20.51 -1.45
C ASN A 133 13.04 21.79 -2.21
N GLU A 134 11.86 21.83 -2.85
CA GLU A 134 11.46 22.94 -3.72
C GLU A 134 11.05 24.20 -2.93
N ILE A 135 10.66 24.05 -1.66
CA ILE A 135 10.05 25.14 -0.89
C ILE A 135 11.10 25.84 -0.03
N THR A 136 12.04 25.10 0.57
CA THR A 136 13.10 25.70 1.40
C THR A 136 14.31 24.78 1.49
N SER A 137 15.47 25.22 1.01
CA SER A 137 16.69 24.42 1.18
C SER A 137 17.02 24.27 2.67
N LEU A 138 17.53 23.09 3.07
CA LEU A 138 18.06 22.85 4.42
C LEU A 138 19.08 23.93 4.81
N LYS A 139 19.88 24.38 3.84
CA LYS A 139 20.83 25.49 4.00
C LYS A 139 20.16 26.80 4.43
N SER A 140 18.97 27.11 3.90
CA SER A 140 18.23 28.31 4.27
C SER A 140 17.69 28.22 5.70
N ILE A 141 17.16 27.06 6.09
CA ILE A 141 16.69 26.81 7.46
C ILE A 141 17.85 26.96 8.45
N LEU A 142 18.99 26.34 8.14
CA LEU A 142 20.18 26.43 8.98
C LEU A 142 20.70 27.87 9.11
N LYS A 143 20.67 28.65 8.03
CA LYS A 143 21.01 30.09 8.07
C LYS A 143 20.07 30.87 8.99
N SER A 144 18.77 30.67 8.87
CA SER A 144 17.79 31.35 9.71
C SER A 144 17.98 31.02 11.20
N ILE A 145 18.30 29.76 11.53
CA ILE A 145 18.60 29.34 12.91
C ILE A 145 19.87 30.04 13.42
N VAL A 146 20.95 30.04 12.64
CA VAL A 146 22.20 30.71 13.02
C VAL A 146 21.97 32.19 13.29
N SER A 147 21.29 32.90 12.38
CA SER A 147 20.97 34.32 12.58
C SER A 147 20.08 34.58 13.80
N ALA A 148 19.14 33.69 14.11
CA ALA A 148 18.33 33.80 15.31
C ALA A 148 19.16 33.67 16.59
N ILE A 149 20.14 32.76 16.61
CA ILE A 149 21.07 32.57 17.74
C ILE A 149 21.97 33.80 17.92
N GLU A 150 22.51 34.35 16.84
CA GLU A 150 23.33 35.57 16.88
C GLU A 150 22.56 36.79 17.43
N GLY A 151 21.24 36.81 17.23
CA GLY A 151 20.36 37.86 17.76
C GLY A 151 20.06 37.76 19.26
N ILE A 152 20.41 36.67 19.93
CA ILE A 152 20.16 36.49 21.36
C ILE A 152 21.13 37.36 22.17
N LYS A 153 20.59 38.34 22.91
CA LYS A 153 21.36 39.11 23.89
C LYS A 153 21.24 38.47 25.27
N VAL A 154 22.39 38.08 25.83
CA VAL A 154 22.46 37.64 27.24
C VAL A 154 22.45 38.90 28.11
N VAL A 155 21.36 39.09 28.85
CA VAL A 155 21.26 40.15 29.86
C VAL A 155 21.66 39.53 31.20
N THR A 156 22.84 39.88 31.69
CA THR A 156 23.25 39.54 33.05
C THR A 156 22.63 40.53 34.02
N THR A 157 21.64 40.09 34.80
CA THR A 157 21.16 40.82 35.97
C THR A 157 22.26 40.81 37.02
N LYS A 158 22.80 41.98 37.35
CA LYS A 158 23.69 42.15 38.51
C LYS A 158 22.83 42.07 39.78
N GLU A 159 23.14 41.11 40.64
CA GLU A 159 22.68 41.06 42.03
C GLU A 159 23.35 42.16 42.86
#